data_AF-A0A078AS61-F1
#
_entry.id   AF-A0A078AS61-F1
#
_cell.length_a   1.000
_cell.length_b   1.000
_cell.length_c   1.000
_cell.angle_alpha   90.00
_cell.angle_beta   90.00
_cell.angle_gamma   90.00
#
_symmetry.space_group_name_H-M   'P 1'
#
loop_
_entity.id
_entity.type
_entity.pdbx_description
1 polymer ?
#
loop_
_entity_poly.entity_id
_entity_poly.type
_entity_poly.pdbx_seq_one_letter_code
_entity_poly.pdbx_strand_id
1 'polypeptide(L)'
;MAAKKSAADKILLLFDLNGTLGYVNKNLKTVSQQGIYTGNELIKPVFQDAHQQIYQRPNLKYINHDILLKMKDKFDIGVWSCQSRENTQVQLKYLFGRFFPQKGLQGKDYAESVEEQEIKPVPISRNLGSIFQKYPQYDEQSTIVVSNFYNKMEDFQRNDLVLPMYHPKVGTTDFIDDRHMHFLYQYLKFILSLDTAVGSDIRIRMGYASYEAFIQRLVKQSKIDSYNYGKNTTPEF
;
A
#
# COMPACT_ATOMS: atom_id res chain seq x y z
N MET A 1 -6.55 -34.38 -9.26
CA MET A 1 -6.12 -33.80 -10.55
C MET A 1 -5.22 -32.62 -10.25
N ALA A 2 -3.92 -32.71 -10.58
CA ALA A 2 -2.96 -31.64 -10.33
C ALA A 2 -2.18 -31.30 -11.61
N ALA A 3 -1.73 -30.05 -11.65
CA ALA A 3 -0.77 -29.40 -12.55
C ALA A 3 -1.29 -28.89 -13.91
N LYS A 4 -1.62 -27.59 -13.90
CA LYS A 4 -1.03 -26.64 -14.85
C LYS A 4 -0.42 -25.47 -14.08
N LYS A 5 0.77 -25.68 -13.50
CA LYS A 5 1.60 -24.58 -12.97
C LYS A 5 2.54 -24.16 -14.09
N SER A 6 2.17 -23.13 -14.87
CA SER A 6 3.08 -22.52 -15.84
C SER A 6 2.73 -21.06 -16.19
N ALA A 7 2.38 -20.27 -15.19
CA ALA A 7 2.73 -18.85 -15.18
C ALA A 7 3.80 -18.73 -14.07
N ALA A 8 4.93 -18.07 -14.34
CA ALA A 8 6.00 -17.89 -13.35
C ALA A 8 5.39 -17.49 -11.99
N ASP A 9 5.88 -18.08 -10.89
CA ASP A 9 5.36 -17.94 -9.53
C ASP A 9 5.42 -16.47 -9.05
N LYS A 10 4.48 -15.66 -9.54
CA LYS A 10 4.31 -14.26 -9.18
C LYS A 10 3.53 -14.17 -7.89
N ILE A 11 3.85 -13.12 -7.12
CA ILE A 11 3.08 -12.75 -5.95
C ILE A 11 1.98 -11.77 -6.37
N LEU A 12 0.75 -12.05 -5.95
CA LEU A 12 -0.36 -11.11 -6.07
C LEU A 12 -0.29 -10.09 -4.93
N LEU A 13 -0.15 -8.81 -5.26
CA LEU A 13 -0.27 -7.70 -4.31
C LEU A 13 -1.64 -7.05 -4.45
N LEU A 14 -2.47 -7.14 -3.41
CA LEU A 14 -3.78 -6.51 -3.33
C LEU A 14 -3.69 -5.25 -2.48
N PHE A 15 -3.89 -4.08 -3.08
CA PHE A 15 -3.85 -2.81 -2.35
C PHE A 15 -5.24 -2.33 -1.96
N ASP A 16 -5.40 -1.90 -0.71
CA ASP A 16 -6.42 -0.91 -0.38
C ASP A 16 -5.99 0.48 -0.89
N LEU A 17 -6.92 1.41 -1.01
CA LEU A 17 -6.71 2.74 -1.56
C LEU A 17 -6.61 3.81 -0.47
N ASN A 18 -7.75 4.18 0.11
CA ASN A 18 -7.86 5.29 1.05
C ASN A 18 -7.20 4.97 2.40
N GLY A 19 -6.30 5.83 2.86
CA GLY A 19 -5.48 5.60 4.04
C GLY A 19 -4.27 4.69 3.81
N THR A 20 -4.17 4.03 2.64
CA THR A 20 -3.07 3.13 2.29
C THR A 20 -2.15 3.74 1.23
N LEU A 21 -2.66 3.99 0.02
CA LEU A 21 -1.91 4.56 -1.11
C LEU A 21 -2.10 6.07 -1.28
N GLY A 22 -3.15 6.61 -0.67
CA GLY A 22 -3.48 8.02 -0.70
C GLY A 22 -4.55 8.36 0.32
N TYR A 23 -4.99 9.60 0.31
CA TYR A 23 -6.03 10.11 1.18
C TYR A 23 -7.11 10.82 0.35
N VAL A 24 -8.37 10.52 0.64
CA VAL A 24 -9.53 11.19 0.02
C VAL A 24 -10.20 12.09 1.05
N ASN A 25 -10.28 13.38 0.73
CA ASN A 25 -11.06 14.35 1.48
C ASN A 25 -12.34 14.69 0.71
N LYS A 26 -13.53 14.35 1.24
CA LYS A 26 -14.80 14.87 0.69
C LYS A 26 -15.40 16.02 1.51
N ASN A 27 -14.78 16.41 2.62
CA ASN A 27 -15.22 17.55 3.42
C ASN A 27 -14.54 18.84 2.95
N LEU A 28 -14.96 19.30 1.77
CA LEU A 28 -14.40 20.48 1.10
C LEU A 28 -14.80 21.81 1.77
N LYS A 29 -15.73 21.79 2.73
CA LYS A 29 -16.13 22.98 3.49
C LYS A 29 -15.12 23.35 4.58
N THR A 30 -14.35 22.38 5.10
CA THR A 30 -13.43 22.57 6.24
C THR A 30 -11.97 22.68 5.82
N VAL A 31 -11.61 22.10 4.68
CA VAL A 31 -10.29 22.26 4.06
C VAL A 31 -10.47 23.34 3.02
N SER A 32 -9.91 24.53 3.24
CA SER A 32 -9.99 25.63 2.27
C SER A 32 -9.68 25.11 0.86
N GLN A 33 -10.26 25.72 -0.18
CA GLN A 33 -10.03 25.36 -1.59
C GLN A 33 -8.53 25.32 -2.00
N GLN A 34 -7.64 25.74 -1.11
CA GLN A 34 -6.20 25.82 -1.28
C GLN A 34 -5.47 24.49 -0.95
N GLY A 35 -6.04 23.57 -0.15
CA GLY A 35 -5.46 22.25 0.14
C GLY A 35 -5.26 21.94 1.63
N ILE A 36 -4.55 20.86 1.94
CA ILE A 36 -4.20 20.47 3.32
C ILE A 36 -2.95 21.24 3.73
N TYR A 37 -3.03 21.95 4.85
CA TYR A 37 -1.88 22.62 5.47
C TYR A 37 -1.29 21.72 6.57
N THR A 38 0.02 21.58 6.53
CA THR A 38 0.82 20.93 7.57
C THR A 38 1.97 21.89 7.91
N GLY A 39 1.80 22.66 8.99
CA GLY A 39 2.68 23.78 9.28
C GLY A 39 2.52 24.92 8.26
N ASN A 40 3.62 25.32 7.62
CA ASN A 40 3.65 26.38 6.61
C ASN A 40 3.58 25.85 5.17
N GLU A 41 3.54 24.53 4.97
CA GLU A 41 3.54 23.92 3.65
C GLU A 41 2.12 23.58 3.20
N LEU A 42 1.81 23.99 1.97
CA LEU A 42 0.56 23.70 1.29
C LEU A 42 0.70 22.45 0.45
N ILE A 43 0.00 21.39 0.83
CA ILE A 43 -0.07 20.17 0.03
C ILE A 43 -1.25 20.28 -0.92
N LYS A 44 -0.91 20.26 -2.21
CA LYS A 44 -1.91 20.27 -3.28
C LYS A 44 -2.42 18.87 -3.56
N PRO A 45 -3.74 18.69 -3.78
CA PRO A 45 -4.27 17.41 -4.20
C PRO A 45 -3.80 17.08 -5.63
N VAL A 46 -3.67 15.79 -5.92
CA VAL A 46 -3.45 15.30 -7.30
C VAL A 46 -4.74 15.35 -8.14
N PHE A 47 -5.89 15.47 -7.48
CA PHE A 47 -7.19 15.67 -8.11
C PHE A 47 -8.15 16.42 -7.20
N GLN A 48 -8.96 17.31 -7.78
CA GLN A 48 -10.01 18.03 -7.09
C GLN A 48 -11.22 18.21 -8.01
N ASP A 49 -12.41 17.95 -7.47
CA ASP A 49 -13.69 18.32 -8.07
C ASP A 49 -14.61 18.97 -7.01
N ALA A 50 -15.91 19.10 -7.32
CA ALA A 50 -16.90 19.69 -6.41
C ALA A 50 -17.23 18.81 -5.19
N HIS A 51 -16.80 17.55 -5.17
CA HIS A 51 -17.17 16.55 -4.17
C HIS A 51 -15.97 16.00 -3.40
N GLN A 52 -14.76 16.01 -3.97
CA GLN A 52 -13.59 15.41 -3.34
C GLN A 52 -12.25 16.01 -3.77
N GLN A 53 -11.26 15.82 -2.91
CA GLN A 53 -9.84 16.02 -3.14
C GLN A 53 -9.11 14.69 -2.89
N ILE A 54 -8.17 14.34 -3.77
CA ILE A 54 -7.32 13.14 -3.63
C ILE A 54 -5.89 13.58 -3.44
N TYR A 55 -5.25 13.05 -2.40
CA TYR A 55 -3.86 13.28 -2.06
C TYR A 55 -3.10 11.97 -2.22
N GLN A 56 -1.98 12.02 -2.94
CA GLN A 56 -1.13 10.86 -3.13
C GLN A 56 -0.22 10.67 -1.91
N ARG A 57 -0.10 9.45 -1.39
CA ARG A 57 0.89 9.17 -0.34
C ARG A 57 2.30 9.44 -0.90
N PRO A 58 3.18 10.13 -0.16
CA PRO A 58 4.54 10.39 -0.60
C PRO A 58 5.25 9.09 -1.01
N ASN A 59 6.15 9.20 -1.98
CA ASN A 59 6.95 8.08 -2.47
C ASN A 59 6.16 6.97 -3.20
N LEU A 60 4.89 7.16 -3.55
CA LEU A 60 4.10 6.18 -4.33
C LEU A 60 4.73 5.81 -5.70
N LYS A 61 5.64 6.64 -6.22
CA LYS A 61 6.43 6.31 -7.43
C LYS A 61 7.17 4.97 -7.34
N TYR A 62 7.58 4.52 -6.15
CA TYR A 62 8.22 3.21 -5.98
C TYR A 62 7.23 2.06 -6.29
N ILE A 63 5.97 2.23 -5.93
CA ILE A 63 4.92 1.28 -6.30
C ILE A 63 4.65 1.38 -7.80
N ASN A 64 4.31 2.58 -8.29
CA ASN A 64 3.88 2.78 -9.67
C ASN A 64 4.94 2.47 -10.74
N HIS A 65 6.21 2.76 -10.46
CA HIS A 65 7.28 2.58 -11.42
C HIS A 65 8.10 1.33 -11.13
N ASP A 66 8.55 1.14 -9.90
CA ASP A 66 9.49 0.05 -9.62
C ASP A 66 8.75 -1.28 -9.44
N ILE A 67 7.64 -1.32 -8.70
CA ILE A 67 6.85 -2.55 -8.59
C ILE A 67 6.08 -2.83 -9.89
N LEU A 68 5.23 -1.90 -10.34
CA LEU A 68 4.31 -2.14 -11.46
C LEU A 68 5.01 -2.29 -12.81
N LEU A 69 6.14 -1.60 -13.06
CA LEU A 69 6.85 -1.69 -14.34
C LEU A 69 8.11 -2.54 -14.29
N LYS A 70 9.02 -2.26 -13.35
CA LYS A 70 10.32 -2.96 -13.32
C LYS A 70 10.23 -4.37 -12.76
N MET A 71 9.32 -4.63 -11.83
CA MET A 71 9.14 -5.93 -11.18
C MET A 71 7.85 -6.64 -11.61
N LYS A 72 7.34 -6.32 -12.81
CA LYS A 72 6.12 -6.92 -13.38
C LYS A 72 6.22 -8.43 -13.60
N ASP A 73 7.42 -8.99 -13.63
CA ASP A 73 7.70 -10.42 -13.73
C ASP A 73 7.64 -11.12 -12.36
N LYS A 74 7.66 -10.35 -11.26
CA LYS A 74 7.59 -10.85 -9.87
C LYS A 74 6.24 -10.61 -9.22
N PHE A 75 5.57 -9.52 -9.60
CA PHE A 75 4.30 -9.13 -9.00
C PHE A 75 3.20 -8.98 -10.04
N ASP A 76 2.01 -9.46 -9.68
CA ASP A 76 0.76 -8.99 -10.27
C ASP A 76 0.03 -8.13 -9.25
N ILE A 77 -0.65 -7.09 -9.73
CA ILE A 77 -1.25 -6.07 -8.87
C ILE A 77 -2.76 -6.08 -9.01
N GLY A 78 -3.43 -6.06 -7.87
CA GLY A 78 -4.85 -5.83 -7.75
C GLY A 78 -5.18 -4.78 -6.70
N VAL A 79 -6.44 -4.36 -6.69
CA VAL A 79 -6.98 -3.39 -5.75
C VAL A 79 -8.23 -3.97 -5.10
N TRP A 80 -8.36 -3.77 -3.79
CA TRP A 80 -9.50 -4.17 -3.00
C TRP A 80 -9.87 -3.06 -2.03
N SER A 81 -10.88 -2.28 -2.41
CA SER A 81 -11.36 -1.11 -1.67
C SER A 81 -12.78 -1.34 -1.17
N CYS A 82 -13.13 -0.76 -0.02
CA CYS A 82 -14.49 -0.71 0.50
C CYS A 82 -15.37 0.39 -0.12
N GLN A 83 -14.81 1.18 -1.04
CA GLN A 83 -15.53 2.29 -1.66
C GLN A 83 -16.35 1.82 -2.87
N SER A 84 -17.30 2.66 -3.30
CA SER A 84 -18.05 2.42 -4.53
C SER A 84 -17.12 2.31 -5.74
N ARG A 85 -17.57 1.58 -6.78
CA ARG A 85 -16.78 1.33 -7.99
C ARG A 85 -16.31 2.64 -8.63
N GLU A 86 -17.18 3.65 -8.65
CA GLU A 86 -16.93 4.96 -9.22
C GLU A 86 -15.80 5.65 -8.46
N ASN A 87 -15.88 5.66 -7.13
CA ASN A 87 -14.85 6.25 -6.26
C ASN A 87 -13.51 5.50 -6.37
N THR A 88 -13.54 4.17 -6.43
CA THR A 88 -12.36 3.34 -6.67
C THR A 88 -11.74 3.68 -8.03
N GLN A 89 -12.52 3.77 -9.10
CA GLN A 89 -12.00 4.10 -10.44
C GLN A 89 -11.36 5.49 -10.50
N VAL A 90 -11.98 6.50 -9.87
CA VAL A 90 -11.40 7.84 -9.79
C VAL A 90 -10.05 7.79 -9.06
N GLN A 91 -9.97 7.11 -7.92
CA GLN A 91 -8.69 6.97 -7.21
C GLN A 91 -7.64 6.20 -7.99
N LEU A 92 -8.00 5.10 -8.67
CA LEU A 92 -7.06 4.37 -9.51
C LEU A 92 -6.45 5.27 -10.58
N LYS A 93 -7.28 6.10 -11.23
CA LYS A 93 -6.83 7.06 -12.24
C LYS A 93 -5.81 8.05 -11.69
N TYR A 94 -5.99 8.55 -10.46
CA TYR A 94 -5.13 9.62 -9.92
C TYR A 94 -3.98 9.13 -9.05
N LEU A 95 -4.07 7.96 -8.43
CA LEU A 95 -3.00 7.37 -7.62
C LEU A 95 -2.04 6.54 -8.47
N PHE A 96 -2.55 5.73 -9.40
CA PHE A 96 -1.71 4.92 -10.28
C PHE A 96 -1.52 5.52 -11.67
N GLY A 97 -2.36 6.44 -12.11
CA GLY A 97 -2.24 7.04 -13.44
C GLY A 97 -2.33 6.00 -14.56
N ARG A 98 -1.45 6.15 -15.55
CA ARG A 98 -1.32 5.22 -16.68
C ARG A 98 -0.70 3.87 -16.33
N PHE A 99 -0.20 3.68 -15.10
CA PHE A 99 0.55 2.48 -14.72
C PHE A 99 -0.36 1.32 -14.34
N PHE A 100 -1.59 1.60 -13.88
CA PHE A 100 -2.55 0.54 -13.57
C PHE A 100 -3.20 0.02 -14.87
N PRO A 101 -3.07 -1.27 -15.20
CA PRO A 101 -3.71 -1.81 -16.39
C PRO A 101 -5.23 -1.74 -16.24
N GLN A 102 -5.94 -1.38 -17.31
CA GLN A 102 -7.42 -1.34 -17.31
C GLN A 102 -8.08 -2.66 -16.94
N LYS A 103 -7.35 -3.78 -17.10
CA LYS A 103 -7.75 -5.15 -16.69
C LYS A 103 -7.21 -5.57 -15.31
N GLY A 104 -6.75 -4.63 -14.48
CA GLY A 104 -6.23 -4.93 -13.15
C GLY A 104 -7.22 -5.72 -12.29
N LEU A 105 -6.69 -6.57 -11.41
CA LEU A 105 -7.49 -7.45 -10.56
C LEU A 105 -8.27 -6.59 -9.56
N GLN A 106 -9.59 -6.56 -9.67
CA GLN A 106 -10.46 -5.85 -8.73
C GLN A 106 -11.19 -6.87 -7.86
N GLY A 107 -10.88 -6.87 -6.56
CA GLY A 107 -11.69 -7.55 -5.55
C GLY A 107 -12.90 -6.70 -5.18
N LYS A 108 -14.01 -7.37 -4.87
CA LYS A 108 -15.23 -6.72 -4.38
C LYS A 108 -15.74 -7.54 -3.20
N ASP A 109 -15.76 -6.92 -2.03
CA ASP A 109 -16.66 -7.31 -0.95
C ASP A 109 -17.40 -6.03 -0.58
N TYR A 110 -18.73 -6.03 -0.79
CA TYR A 110 -19.56 -4.93 -0.35
C TYR A 110 -19.55 -4.97 1.18
N ALA A 111 -19.00 -3.92 1.82
CA ALA A 111 -19.36 -3.67 3.20
C ALA A 111 -20.84 -3.33 3.18
N GLU A 112 -21.68 -4.31 3.54
CA GLU A 112 -23.11 -4.09 3.72
C GLU A 112 -23.27 -2.85 4.62
N SER A 113 -23.92 -1.81 4.09
CA SER A 113 -24.35 -0.63 4.86
C SER A 113 -23.28 0.31 5.46
N VAL A 114 -22.13 0.56 4.81
CA VAL A 114 -21.40 1.81 5.13
C VAL A 114 -22.12 2.94 4.42
N GLU A 115 -22.95 3.70 5.16
CA GLU A 115 -23.55 4.94 4.68
C GLU A 115 -22.47 5.75 3.94
N GLU A 116 -22.75 6.19 2.70
CA GLU A 116 -21.81 6.90 1.81
C GLU A 116 -21.15 8.16 2.42
N GLN A 117 -21.59 8.54 3.63
CA GLN A 117 -21.19 9.72 4.37
C GLN A 117 -19.93 9.52 5.24
N GLU A 118 -19.59 8.30 5.67
CA GLU A 118 -18.37 8.08 6.49
C GLU A 118 -17.15 7.68 5.63
N ILE A 119 -16.37 8.71 5.28
CA ILE A 119 -15.14 8.63 4.45
C ILE A 119 -13.92 8.26 5.31
N LYS A 120 -14.11 7.56 6.41
CA LYS A 120 -12.99 7.04 7.19
C LYS A 120 -12.56 5.72 6.54
N PRO A 121 -11.25 5.46 6.39
CA PRO A 121 -10.81 4.09 6.14
C PRO A 121 -11.44 3.18 7.20
N VAL A 122 -12.12 2.12 6.79
CA VAL A 122 -12.74 1.15 7.69
C VAL A 122 -12.15 -0.25 7.47
N PRO A 123 -12.08 -1.09 8.51
CA PRO A 123 -11.64 -2.47 8.33
C PRO A 123 -12.58 -3.23 7.40
N ILE A 124 -12.01 -3.99 6.46
CA ILE A 124 -12.73 -4.72 5.42
C ILE A 124 -12.68 -6.22 5.74
N SER A 125 -13.81 -6.91 5.57
CA SER A 125 -13.85 -8.37 5.51
C SER A 125 -13.53 -8.77 4.08
N ARG A 126 -12.28 -9.17 3.79
CA ARG A 126 -11.84 -9.59 2.45
C ARG A 126 -11.76 -11.11 2.40
N ASN A 127 -12.72 -11.74 1.74
CA ASN A 127 -12.69 -13.19 1.56
C ASN A 127 -11.77 -13.55 0.38
N LEU A 128 -10.49 -13.83 0.66
CA LEU A 128 -9.51 -14.15 -0.38
C LEU A 128 -9.87 -15.41 -1.18
N GLY A 129 -10.69 -16.31 -0.62
CA GLY A 129 -11.21 -17.47 -1.35
C GLY A 129 -11.94 -17.08 -2.65
N SER A 130 -12.63 -15.94 -2.68
CA SER A 130 -13.29 -15.42 -3.90
C SER A 130 -12.29 -15.02 -4.99
N ILE A 131 -11.13 -14.48 -4.59
CA ILE A 131 -10.03 -14.15 -5.50
C ILE A 131 -9.40 -15.43 -6.03
N PHE A 132 -9.14 -16.42 -5.18
CA PHE A 132 -8.52 -17.68 -5.58
C PHE A 132 -9.43 -18.49 -6.52
N GLN A 133 -10.75 -18.45 -6.32
CA GLN A 133 -11.71 -19.06 -7.25
C GLN A 133 -11.67 -18.40 -8.63
N LYS A 134 -11.56 -17.06 -8.67
CA LYS A 134 -11.53 -16.29 -9.93
C LYS A 134 -10.17 -16.34 -10.63
N TYR A 135 -9.09 -16.44 -9.86
CA TYR A 135 -7.70 -16.43 -10.31
C TYR A 135 -6.94 -17.60 -9.66
N PRO A 136 -7.18 -18.84 -10.14
CA PRO A 136 -6.70 -20.07 -9.50
C PRO A 136 -5.18 -20.26 -9.55
N GLN A 137 -4.46 -19.36 -10.24
CA GLN A 137 -3.00 -19.32 -10.18
C GLN A 137 -2.45 -18.71 -8.89
N TYR A 138 -3.30 -18.07 -8.07
CA TYR A 138 -2.90 -17.54 -6.76
C TYR A 138 -3.62 -18.28 -5.64
N ASP A 139 -2.95 -18.35 -4.51
CA ASP A 139 -3.46 -18.88 -3.25
C ASP A 139 -2.93 -18.03 -2.07
N GLU A 140 -3.13 -18.52 -0.85
CA GLU A 140 -2.63 -17.88 0.37
C GLU A 140 -1.10 -17.79 0.43
N GLN A 141 -0.37 -18.69 -0.25
CA GLN A 141 1.09 -18.72 -0.22
C GLN A 141 1.70 -17.69 -1.18
N SER A 142 0.93 -17.20 -2.15
CA SER A 142 1.39 -16.27 -3.18
C SER A 142 0.66 -14.93 -3.17
N THR A 143 -0.06 -14.57 -2.10
CA THR A 143 -0.88 -13.34 -2.04
C THR A 143 -0.51 -12.49 -0.83
N ILE A 144 -0.37 -11.18 -1.03
CA ILE A 144 -0.21 -10.19 0.04
C ILE A 144 -1.31 -9.14 -0.09
N VAL A 145 -1.95 -8.80 1.01
CA VAL A 145 -2.91 -7.70 1.11
C VAL A 145 -2.23 -6.53 1.80
N VAL A 146 -2.05 -5.42 1.11
CA VAL A 146 -1.48 -4.20 1.66
C VAL A 146 -2.62 -3.25 2.00
N SER A 147 -2.78 -2.96 3.29
CA SER A 147 -3.93 -2.23 3.85
C SER A 147 -3.49 -1.43 5.07
N ASN A 148 -4.30 -0.50 5.54
CA ASN A 148 -4.08 0.20 6.82
C ASN A 148 -4.87 -0.43 7.99
N PHE A 149 -5.55 -1.55 7.74
CA PHE A 149 -6.17 -2.42 8.74
C PHE A 149 -5.90 -3.88 8.44
N TYR A 150 -5.90 -4.69 9.49
CA TYR A 150 -6.08 -6.13 9.38
C TYR A 150 -7.45 -6.44 8.75
N ASN A 151 -7.48 -7.52 7.99
CA ASN A 151 -8.68 -8.15 7.51
C ASN A 151 -9.55 -8.60 8.69
N LYS A 152 -10.86 -8.38 8.59
CA LYS A 152 -11.80 -8.84 9.62
C LYS A 152 -11.88 -10.37 9.71
N MET A 153 -11.53 -11.08 8.64
CA MET A 153 -11.44 -12.54 8.63
C MET A 153 -10.07 -12.99 9.12
N GLU A 154 -10.01 -13.57 10.31
CA GLU A 154 -8.76 -14.00 10.98
C GLU A 154 -7.93 -14.96 10.12
N ASP A 155 -8.57 -15.89 9.42
CA ASP A 155 -7.91 -16.87 8.54
C ASP A 155 -7.03 -16.21 7.48
N PHE A 156 -7.41 -15.01 7.02
CA PHE A 156 -6.68 -14.27 5.99
C PHE A 156 -5.74 -13.18 6.54
N GLN A 157 -5.68 -12.98 7.86
CA GLN A 157 -4.80 -11.95 8.45
C GLN A 157 -3.31 -12.24 8.22
N ARG A 158 -2.94 -13.50 8.04
CA ARG A 158 -1.54 -13.88 7.71
C ARG A 158 -1.07 -13.39 6.35
N ASN A 159 -1.99 -12.99 5.48
CA ASN A 159 -1.70 -12.37 4.18
C ASN A 159 -1.59 -10.85 4.28
N ASP A 160 -1.96 -10.24 5.43
CA ASP A 160 -1.97 -8.80 5.58
C ASP A 160 -0.57 -8.25 5.87
N LEU A 161 -0.22 -7.21 5.11
CA LEU A 161 0.86 -6.28 5.39
C LEU A 161 0.22 -4.95 5.77
N VAL A 162 0.10 -4.72 7.08
CA VAL A 162 -0.57 -3.53 7.61
C VAL A 162 0.38 -2.33 7.65
N LEU A 163 0.00 -1.26 6.97
CA LEU A 163 0.69 0.02 6.98
C LEU A 163 0.07 0.99 7.98
N PRO A 164 0.85 1.92 8.55
CA PRO A 164 0.31 3.10 9.21
C PRO A 164 -0.66 3.86 8.31
N MET A 165 -1.79 4.28 8.89
CA MET A 165 -2.83 5.02 8.18
C MET A 165 -2.30 6.39 7.74
N TYR A 166 -2.38 6.64 6.43
CA TYR A 166 -2.04 7.93 5.84
C TYR A 166 -3.22 8.89 5.92
N HIS A 167 -3.20 9.79 6.89
CA HIS A 167 -4.28 10.75 7.13
C HIS A 167 -3.73 12.02 7.83
N PRO A 168 -4.14 13.24 7.44
CA PRO A 168 -3.54 14.48 7.94
C PRO A 168 -3.77 14.77 9.44
N LYS A 169 -4.91 14.33 10.00
CA LYS A 169 -5.29 14.57 11.40
C LYS A 169 -5.14 13.36 12.34
N VAL A 170 -5.53 12.17 11.88
CA VAL A 170 -5.62 10.96 12.72
C VAL A 170 -4.63 9.87 12.28
N GLY A 171 -3.76 10.16 11.31
CA GLY A 171 -2.71 9.24 10.88
C GLY A 171 -1.59 9.15 11.91
N THR A 172 -0.87 8.04 11.91
CA THR A 172 0.30 7.83 12.78
C THR A 172 1.62 8.23 12.10
N THR A 173 1.54 8.81 10.90
CA THR A 173 2.68 9.23 10.08
C THR A 173 2.61 10.72 9.80
N ASP A 174 3.77 11.35 9.65
CA ASP A 174 3.84 12.69 9.07
C ASP A 174 3.27 12.66 7.65
N PHE A 175 2.33 13.54 7.34
CA PHE A 175 1.61 13.52 6.08
C PHE A 175 2.48 14.02 4.88
N ILE A 176 3.52 14.82 5.15
CA ILE A 176 4.52 15.27 4.17
C ILE A 176 5.67 14.27 4.07
N ASP A 177 6.24 13.93 5.22
CA ASP A 177 7.50 13.17 5.31
C ASP A 177 7.28 11.64 5.42
N ASP A 178 6.09 11.16 5.06
CA ASP A 178 5.78 9.73 5.01
C ASP A 178 6.76 8.97 4.09
N ARG A 179 7.43 7.98 4.65
CA ARG A 179 8.36 7.12 3.89
C ARG A 179 7.86 5.69 3.72
N HIS A 180 6.62 5.39 4.08
CA HIS A 180 6.12 4.01 4.08
C HIS A 180 5.97 3.41 2.68
N MET A 181 5.72 4.20 1.63
CA MET A 181 5.77 3.64 0.25
C MET A 181 7.19 3.23 -0.16
N HIS A 182 8.21 3.96 0.31
CA HIS A 182 9.59 3.57 0.11
C HIS A 182 9.95 2.32 0.93
N PHE A 183 9.58 2.29 2.21
CA PHE A 183 9.84 1.15 3.09
C PHE A 183 9.13 -0.11 2.61
N LEU A 184 7.88 0.01 2.14
CA LEU A 184 7.14 -1.09 1.55
C LEU A 184 7.88 -1.65 0.34
N TYR A 185 8.36 -0.80 -0.57
CA TYR A 185 9.14 -1.25 -1.71
C TYR A 185 10.41 -2.01 -1.30
N GLN A 186 11.18 -1.48 -0.35
CA GLN A 186 12.38 -2.15 0.15
C GLN A 186 12.05 -3.48 0.83
N TYR A 187 10.96 -3.52 1.59
CA TYR A 187 10.50 -4.72 2.26
C TYR A 187 10.05 -5.79 1.26
N LEU A 188 9.28 -5.43 0.24
CA LEU A 188 8.86 -6.34 -0.83
C LEU A 188 10.05 -6.96 -1.57
N LYS A 189 11.13 -6.18 -1.79
CA LYS A 189 12.37 -6.73 -2.35
C LYS A 189 13.07 -7.68 -1.38
N PHE A 190 13.11 -7.32 -0.10
CA PHE A 190 13.73 -8.14 0.93
C PHE A 190 13.01 -9.49 1.08
N ILE A 191 11.67 -9.52 1.17
CA ILE A 191 10.92 -10.78 1.28
C ILE A 191 11.05 -11.65 0.02
N LEU A 192 11.23 -11.05 -1.16
CA LEU A 192 11.55 -11.82 -2.38
C LEU A 192 12.92 -12.50 -2.28
N SER A 193 13.90 -11.85 -1.65
CA SER A 193 15.23 -12.44 -1.47
C SER A 193 15.28 -13.60 -0.47
N LEU A 194 14.22 -13.80 0.32
CA LEU A 194 14.13 -14.87 1.32
C LEU A 194 13.63 -16.20 0.75
N ASP A 195 13.26 -16.27 -0.53
CA ASP A 195 12.67 -17.48 -1.15
C ASP A 195 13.52 -18.74 -0.91
N THR A 196 14.82 -18.64 -1.17
CA THR A 196 15.75 -19.77 -1.03
C THR A 196 16.02 -20.16 0.42
N ALA A 197 15.86 -19.23 1.36
CA ALA A 197 16.22 -19.42 2.77
C ALA A 197 15.03 -19.86 3.65
N VAL A 198 13.82 -19.40 3.32
CA VAL A 198 12.61 -19.58 4.15
C VAL A 198 11.55 -20.41 3.44
N GLY A 199 11.59 -20.52 2.11
CA GLY A 199 10.65 -21.28 1.29
C GLY A 199 9.70 -20.40 0.48
N SER A 200 8.82 -21.03 -0.31
CA SER A 200 7.95 -20.35 -1.29
C SER A 200 6.77 -19.59 -0.68
N ASP A 201 6.31 -19.96 0.53
CA ASP A 201 5.15 -19.36 1.17
C ASP A 201 5.45 -17.95 1.71
N ILE A 202 4.83 -16.94 1.10
CA ILE A 202 5.04 -15.53 1.42
C ILE A 202 4.67 -15.19 2.86
N ARG A 203 3.70 -15.90 3.46
CA ARG A 203 3.24 -15.67 4.83
C ARG A 203 4.32 -16.04 5.83
N ILE A 204 5.05 -17.12 5.56
CA ILE A 204 6.19 -17.54 6.39
C ILE A 204 7.31 -16.50 6.31
N ARG A 205 7.59 -15.97 5.12
CA ARG A 205 8.61 -14.91 4.95
C ARG A 205 8.26 -13.63 5.69
N MET A 206 6.99 -13.19 5.62
CA MET A 206 6.51 -12.03 6.37
C MET A 206 6.52 -12.27 7.89
N GLY A 207 6.22 -13.50 8.33
CA GLY A 207 6.31 -13.89 9.75
C GLY A 207 7.76 -13.94 10.27
N TYR A 208 8.70 -14.40 9.44
CA TYR A 208 10.13 -14.47 9.79
C TYR A 208 10.73 -13.07 10.02
N ALA A 209 10.30 -12.09 9.24
CA ALA A 209 10.77 -10.72 9.37
C ALA A 209 9.62 -9.75 9.18
N SER A 210 8.98 -9.35 10.27
CA SER A 210 7.84 -8.44 10.20
C SER A 210 8.21 -7.08 9.60
N TYR A 211 7.23 -6.46 8.93
CA TYR A 211 7.38 -5.14 8.31
C TYR A 211 7.82 -4.07 9.31
N GLU A 212 7.26 -4.07 10.52
CA GLU A 212 7.61 -3.13 11.58
C GLU A 212 9.07 -3.30 12.02
N ALA A 213 9.50 -4.53 12.31
CA ALA A 213 10.87 -4.81 12.71
C ALA A 213 11.88 -4.44 11.60
N PHE A 214 11.50 -4.66 10.34
CA PHE A 214 12.30 -4.25 9.19
C PHE A 214 12.46 -2.72 9.11
N ILE A 215 11.38 -1.95 9.28
CA ILE A 215 11.45 -0.49 9.31
C ILE A 215 12.33 0.00 10.44
N GLN A 216 12.16 -0.54 11.66
CA GLN A 216 12.96 -0.15 12.81
C GLN A 216 14.46 -0.33 12.55
N ARG A 217 14.85 -1.41 11.85
CA ARG A 217 16.24 -1.64 11.41
C ARG A 217 16.70 -0.60 10.39
N LEU A 218 15.91 -0.31 9.35
CA LEU A 218 16.26 0.70 8.34
C LEU A 218 16.42 2.09 8.96
N VAL A 219 15.50 2.49 9.83
CA VAL A 219 15.56 3.79 10.51
C VAL A 219 16.79 3.86 11.40
N LYS A 220 17.08 2.80 12.18
CA LYS A 220 18.28 2.73 13.01
C LYS A 220 19.56 2.85 12.18
N GLN A 221 19.64 2.14 11.05
CA GLN A 221 20.80 2.22 10.15
C GLN A 221 20.98 3.64 9.60
N SER A 222 19.91 4.27 9.11
CA SER A 222 20.00 5.64 8.57
C SER A 222 20.51 6.66 9.58
N LYS A 223 20.15 6.51 10.87
CA LYS A 223 20.64 7.38 11.94
C LYS A 223 22.14 7.19 12.19
N ILE A 224 22.62 5.94 12.14
CA ILE A 224 24.04 5.61 12.29
C ILE A 224 24.83 6.20 11.12
N ASP A 225 24.33 6.05 9.88
CA ASP A 225 25.00 6.56 8.68
C ASP A 225 25.11 8.09 8.72
N SER A 226 24.04 8.80 9.07
CA SER A 226 24.07 10.26 9.24
C SER A 226 25.04 10.72 10.32
N TYR A 227 25.12 9.99 11.44
CA TYR A 227 26.05 10.30 12.53
C TYR A 227 27.50 10.13 12.10
N ASN A 228 27.81 9.06 11.36
CA ASN A 228 29.16 8.79 10.86
C ASN A 228 29.57 9.80 9.78
N TYR A 229 28.64 10.22 8.92
CA TYR A 229 28.91 11.24 7.91
C TYR A 229 29.26 12.59 8.56
N GLY A 230 28.51 13.03 9.57
CA GLY A 230 28.78 14.29 10.27
C GLY A 230 30.08 14.32 11.08
N LYS A 231 30.63 13.15 11.46
CA LYS A 231 31.94 13.04 12.12
C LYS A 231 33.13 13.12 11.16
N ASN A 232 32.93 12.74 9.90
CA ASN A 232 33.99 12.72 8.91
C ASN A 232 34.12 14.05 8.14
N THR A 233 33.31 15.06 8.49
CA THR A 233 33.34 16.40 7.87
C THR A 233 33.92 17.48 8.78
N THR A 234 34.72 17.12 9.81
CA THR A 234 35.52 18.12 10.53
C THR A 234 36.46 18.78 9.54
N PRO A 235 36.39 20.11 9.31
CA PRO A 235 37.35 20.78 8.46
C PRO A 235 38.71 20.68 9.14
N GLU A 236 39.71 20.13 8.45
CA GLU A 236 41.09 20.37 8.81
C GLU A 236 41.32 21.89 8.60
N PHE A 237 41.38 22.62 9.71
CA PHE A 237 41.84 24.01 9.76
C PHE A 237 43.36 24.03 9.94
#